data_AF-A0A2P8NES1-F1
#
_entry.id   AF-A0A2P8NES1-F1
#
_cell.length_a   1.000
_cell.length_b   1.000
_cell.length_c   1.000
_cell.angle_alpha   90.00
_cell.angle_beta   90.00
_cell.angle_gamma   90.00
#
_symmetry.space_group_name_H-M   'P 1'
#
loop_
_entity.id
_entity.type
_entity.pdbx_description
1 polymer ?
#
loop_
_entity_poly.entity_id
_entity_poly.type
_entity_poly.pdbx_seq_one_letter_code
_entity_poly.pdbx_strand_id
1 'polypeptide(L)'
;MPAQWVAETTGKEFDWPAYSTKEEAIELTEAWGGLVNIWDHVARQIGLKAVFGEPEPGDVGVIQSDQGPVGGIWLPNHVIMRRAEMGVRVHWVRPYTVRSVDGEPTKIPLILKTWRVV
;
A
#
# COMPACT_ATOMS: atom_id res chain seq x y z
N MET A 1 -11.34 -0.36 -5.73
CA MET A 1 -9.86 -0.48 -5.47
C MET A 1 -9.53 0.17 -4.14
N PRO A 2 -8.59 -0.34 -3.31
CA PRO A 2 -8.54 -0.25 -1.84
C PRO A 2 -9.27 0.93 -1.21
N ALA A 3 -8.98 2.16 -1.62
CA ALA A 3 -9.72 3.36 -1.27
C ALA A 3 -11.26 3.23 -1.30
N GLN A 4 -11.81 2.79 -2.45
CA GLN A 4 -13.23 2.53 -2.64
C GLN A 4 -13.72 1.36 -1.78
N TRP A 5 -12.93 0.28 -1.65
CA TRP A 5 -13.31 -0.85 -0.78
C TRP A 5 -13.38 -0.42 0.69
N VAL A 6 -12.44 0.41 1.14
CA VAL A 6 -12.47 0.99 2.49
C VAL A 6 -13.69 1.88 2.64
N ALA A 7 -13.96 2.78 1.69
CA ALA A 7 -15.14 3.65 1.74
C ALA A 7 -16.45 2.84 1.84
N GLU A 8 -16.60 1.79 1.02
CA GLU A 8 -17.73 0.87 1.04
C GLU A 8 -17.83 0.11 2.37
N THR A 9 -16.70 -0.33 2.92
CA THR A 9 -16.66 -1.12 4.17
C THR A 9 -16.90 -0.27 5.41
N THR A 10 -16.38 0.96 5.44
CA THR A 10 -16.49 1.84 6.62
C THR A 10 -17.68 2.78 6.56
N GLY A 11 -18.34 2.93 5.39
CA GLY A 11 -19.40 3.92 5.17
C GLY A 11 -18.93 5.36 5.32
N LYS A 12 -17.63 5.60 5.19
CA LYS A 12 -17.00 6.92 5.36
C LYS A 12 -16.48 7.38 4.01
N GLU A 13 -16.97 8.53 3.57
CA GLU A 13 -16.45 9.21 2.40
C GLU A 13 -15.30 10.13 2.82
N PHE A 14 -14.24 10.14 2.00
CA PHE A 14 -13.08 10.98 2.20
C PHE A 14 -12.65 11.55 0.85
N ASP A 15 -12.10 12.77 0.87
CA ASP A 15 -11.58 13.42 -0.31
C ASP A 15 -10.22 12.82 -0.67
N TRP A 16 -10.26 11.72 -1.42
CA TRP A 16 -9.06 11.05 -1.88
C TRP A 16 -8.25 12.00 -2.75
N PRO A 17 -6.91 12.04 -2.60
CA PRO A 17 -6.06 12.79 -3.52
C PRO A 17 -6.33 12.31 -4.95
N ALA A 18 -7.01 13.16 -5.71
CA ALA A 18 -7.44 12.84 -7.07
C ALA A 18 -6.30 13.12 -8.04
N TYR A 19 -6.15 12.22 -9.00
CA TYR A 19 -5.22 12.36 -10.11
C TYR A 19 -5.86 11.73 -11.35
N SER A 20 -5.54 12.29 -12.50
CA SER A 20 -6.04 11.87 -13.81
C SER A 20 -4.97 11.16 -14.63
N THR A 21 -3.70 11.42 -14.34
CA THR A 21 -2.55 10.82 -15.03
C THR A 21 -1.63 10.07 -14.06
N LYS A 22 -0.76 9.22 -14.62
CA LYS A 22 0.25 8.51 -13.85
C LYS A 22 1.29 9.49 -13.30
N GLU A 23 1.63 10.51 -14.07
CA GLU A 23 2.58 11.56 -13.74
C GLU A 23 2.09 12.37 -12.55
N GLU A 24 0.82 12.81 -12.56
CA GLU A 24 0.19 13.50 -11.42
C GLU A 24 0.19 12.61 -10.16
N ALA A 25 -0.04 11.30 -10.30
CA ALA A 25 0.02 10.37 -9.18
C ALA A 25 1.43 10.29 -8.57
N ILE A 26 2.47 10.33 -9.41
CA ILE A 26 3.87 10.30 -8.99
C ILE A 26 4.22 11.61 -8.28
N GLU A 27 3.92 12.77 -8.89
CA GLU A 27 4.17 14.09 -8.30
C GLU A 27 3.47 14.24 -6.95
N LEU A 28 2.22 13.77 -6.84
CA LEU A 28 1.48 13.77 -5.59
C LEU A 28 2.13 12.84 -4.55
N THR A 29 2.60 11.67 -4.97
CA THR A 29 3.33 10.76 -4.08
C THR A 29 4.62 11.39 -3.55
N GLU A 30 5.37 12.08 -4.41
CA GLU A 30 6.61 12.76 -4.04
C GLU A 30 6.37 13.96 -3.13
N ALA A 31 5.35 14.78 -3.41
CA ALA A 31 4.97 15.93 -2.59
C ALA A 31 4.59 15.53 -1.15
N TRP A 32 4.02 14.34 -0.98
CA TRP A 32 3.69 13.77 0.34
C TRP A 32 4.87 13.04 1.00
N GLY A 33 6.03 12.93 0.33
CA GLY A 33 7.19 12.18 0.82
C GLY A 33 6.99 10.66 0.79
N GLY A 34 6.08 10.17 -0.07
CA GLY A 34 5.86 8.75 -0.33
C GLY A 34 4.42 8.27 -0.12
N LEU A 35 4.10 7.13 -0.73
CA LEU A 35 2.75 6.55 -0.74
C LEU A 35 2.24 6.18 0.65
N VAL A 36 3.15 5.80 1.56
CA VAL A 36 2.82 5.48 2.95
C VAL A 36 2.24 6.70 3.68
N ASN A 37 2.77 7.90 3.42
CA ASN A 37 2.32 9.11 4.09
C ASN A 37 0.91 9.52 3.65
N ILE A 38 0.59 9.32 2.37
CA ILE A 38 -0.78 9.50 1.86
C ILE A 38 -1.73 8.56 2.60
N TRP A 39 -1.41 7.27 2.65
CA TRP A 39 -2.26 6.30 3.35
C TRP A 39 -2.35 6.54 4.84
N ASP A 40 -1.29 7.02 5.50
CA ASP A 40 -1.34 7.39 6.91
C ASP A 40 -2.27 8.57 7.18
N HIS A 41 -2.29 9.57 6.30
CA HIS A 41 -3.23 10.68 6.39
C HIS A 41 -4.67 10.18 6.29
N VAL A 42 -4.96 9.41 5.25
CA VAL A 42 -6.32 8.90 4.99
C VAL A 42 -6.77 7.90 6.06
N ALA A 43 -5.89 6.99 6.48
CA ALA A 43 -6.15 6.01 7.53
C ALA A 43 -6.60 6.68 8.84
N ARG A 44 -5.95 7.79 9.23
CA ARG A 44 -6.33 8.54 10.45
C ARG A 44 -7.74 9.11 10.36
N GLN A 45 -8.16 9.58 9.19
CA GLN A 45 -9.47 10.22 9.00
C GLN A 45 -10.61 9.20 8.99
N ILE A 46 -10.41 8.05 8.33
CA ILE A 46 -11.44 7.02 8.22
C ILE A 46 -11.37 5.99 9.37
N GLY A 47 -10.37 6.10 10.24
CA GLY A 47 -10.24 5.29 11.47
C GLY A 47 -9.58 3.93 11.27
N LEU A 48 -8.82 3.73 10.18
CA LEU A 48 -7.98 2.54 10.04
C LEU A 48 -6.84 2.58 11.06
N LYS A 49 -6.54 1.42 11.65
CA LYS A 49 -5.41 1.29 12.57
C LYS A 49 -4.23 0.68 11.85
N ALA A 50 -3.04 1.26 12.05
CA ALA A 50 -1.81 0.63 11.62
C ALA A 50 -1.63 -0.71 12.38
N VAL A 51 -1.29 -1.76 11.64
CA VAL A 51 -1.05 -3.10 12.19
C VAL A 51 0.43 -3.42 12.11
N PHE A 52 0.97 -4.01 13.18
CA PHE A 52 2.32 -4.55 13.24
C PHE A 52 2.24 -6.08 13.22
N GLY A 53 3.14 -6.73 12.48
CA GLY A 53 3.17 -8.19 12.34
C GLY A 53 2.65 -8.66 11.00
N GLU A 54 2.05 -9.85 10.98
CA GLU A 54 1.57 -10.46 9.74
C GLU A 54 0.26 -9.82 9.27
N PRO A 55 0.17 -9.40 7.99
CA PRO A 55 -1.08 -8.92 7.42
C PRO A 55 -2.14 -10.02 7.35
N GLU A 56 -3.40 -9.66 7.61
CA GLU A 56 -4.55 -10.54 7.45
C GLU A 56 -5.30 -10.25 6.14
N PRO A 57 -6.07 -11.22 5.60
CA PRO A 57 -6.95 -10.98 4.47
C PRO A 57 -7.90 -9.80 4.71
N GLY A 58 -7.96 -8.88 3.75
CA GLY A 58 -8.77 -7.66 3.85
C GLY A 58 -8.01 -6.44 4.39
N ASP A 59 -6.82 -6.61 4.97
CA ASP A 59 -5.99 -5.47 5.34
C ASP A 59 -5.54 -4.68 4.10
N VAL A 60 -5.36 -3.37 4.26
CA VAL A 60 -4.75 -2.52 3.22
C VAL A 60 -3.25 -2.46 3.48
N GLY A 61 -2.44 -2.65 2.45
CA GLY A 61 -0.98 -2.64 2.57
C GLY A 61 -0.30 -1.78 1.52
N VAL A 62 0.89 -1.29 1.85
CA VAL A 62 1.86 -0.78 0.89
C VAL A 62 3.09 -1.67 0.93
N ILE A 63 3.51 -2.14 -0.23
CA ILE A 63 4.71 -2.96 -0.41
C ILE A 63 5.76 -2.24 -1.25
N GLN A 64 7.03 -2.59 -1.06
CA GLN A 64 8.10 -2.22 -1.96
C GLN A 64 8.14 -3.19 -3.13
N SER A 65 7.98 -2.68 -4.36
CA SER A 65 8.18 -3.44 -5.60
C SER A 65 9.42 -2.95 -6.35
N ASP A 66 9.74 -3.61 -7.46
CA ASP A 66 10.76 -3.17 -8.44
C ASP A 66 10.41 -1.82 -9.09
N GLN A 67 9.12 -1.53 -9.24
CA GLN A 67 8.59 -0.27 -9.78
C GLN A 67 8.33 0.79 -8.71
N GLY A 68 8.77 0.57 -7.47
CA GLY A 68 8.55 1.47 -6.34
C GLY A 68 7.44 1.01 -5.37
N PRO A 69 7.02 1.86 -4.42
CA PRO A 69 5.96 1.55 -3.48
C PRO A 69 4.61 1.34 -4.17
N VAL A 70 3.88 0.32 -3.73
CA VAL A 70 2.61 -0.08 -4.34
C VAL A 70 1.58 -0.42 -3.28
N GLY A 71 0.42 0.22 -3.35
CA GLY A 71 -0.73 -0.04 -2.49
C GLY A 71 -1.64 -1.16 -3.00
N GLY A 72 -2.25 -1.92 -2.08
CA GLY A 72 -3.19 -2.98 -2.41
C GLY A 72 -3.94 -3.52 -1.19
N ILE A 73 -4.77 -4.54 -1.41
CA ILE A 73 -5.46 -5.30 -0.35
C ILE A 73 -4.79 -6.66 -0.18
N TRP A 74 -4.57 -7.07 1.06
CA TRP A 74 -4.04 -8.38 1.41
C TRP A 74 -5.09 -9.47 1.18
N LEU A 75 -4.63 -10.56 0.58
CA LEU A 75 -5.33 -11.81 0.39
C LEU A 75 -4.63 -12.91 1.23
N PRO A 76 -5.25 -14.08 1.41
CA PRO A 76 -4.59 -15.21 2.07
C PRO A 76 -3.23 -15.56 1.46
N ASN A 77 -2.34 -16.14 2.28
CA ASN A 77 -1.00 -16.61 1.89
C ASN A 77 0.01 -15.50 1.50
N HIS A 78 -0.03 -14.36 2.20
CA HIS A 78 0.87 -13.21 1.98
C HIS A 78 0.85 -12.69 0.54
N VAL A 79 -0.35 -12.59 -0.01
CA VAL A 79 -0.57 -12.09 -1.35
C VAL A 79 -1.17 -10.69 -1.26
N ILE A 80 -0.70 -9.74 -2.05
CA ILE A 80 -1.34 -8.43 -2.18
C ILE A 80 -1.88 -8.22 -3.58
N MET A 81 -3.12 -7.74 -3.65
CA MET A 81 -3.85 -7.49 -4.88
C MET A 81 -3.95 -5.99 -5.15
N ARG A 82 -3.65 -5.57 -6.37
CA ARG A 82 -3.82 -4.19 -6.85
C ARG A 82 -4.46 -4.15 -8.24
N ARG A 83 -5.06 -3.02 -8.58
CA ARG A 83 -5.43 -2.66 -9.95
C ARG A 83 -4.19 -2.26 -10.71
N ALA A 84 -4.16 -2.72 -11.94
CA ALA A 84 -3.25 -2.30 -12.97
C ALA A 84 -4.07 -1.78 -14.16
N GLU A 85 -3.40 -1.21 -15.16
CA GLU A 85 -4.05 -0.75 -16.39
C GLU A 85 -4.91 -1.84 -17.04
N MET A 86 -4.40 -3.07 -17.08
CA MET A 86 -5.12 -4.25 -17.60
C MET A 86 -5.66 -5.12 -16.47
N GLY A 87 -6.57 -4.58 -15.67
CA GLY A 87 -7.31 -5.31 -14.64
C GLY A 87 -6.59 -5.39 -13.31
N VAL A 88 -6.21 -6.59 -12.88
CA VAL A 88 -5.65 -6.85 -11.55
C VAL A 88 -4.25 -7.47 -11.66
N ARG A 89 -3.37 -7.08 -10.75
CA ARG A 89 -2.07 -7.70 -10.51
C ARG A 89 -2.01 -8.21 -9.08
N VAL A 90 -1.45 -9.39 -8.95
CA VAL A 90 -1.34 -10.12 -7.70
C VAL A 90 0.14 -10.35 -7.44
N HIS A 91 0.61 -9.98 -6.27
CA HIS A 91 2.01 -10.13 -5.88
C HIS A 91 2.09 -11.07 -4.70
N TRP A 92 2.95 -12.08 -4.80
CA TRP A 92 3.34 -12.85 -3.63
C TRP A 92 4.44 -12.10 -2.89
N VAL A 93 4.22 -11.85 -1.59
CA VAL A 93 5.06 -10.95 -0.81
C VAL A 93 5.76 -11.72 0.29
N ARG A 94 7.09 -11.76 0.23
CA ARG A 94 7.92 -12.19 1.36
C ARG A 94 8.03 -11.04 2.37
N PRO A 95 8.34 -11.29 3.65
CA PRO A 95 8.55 -10.21 4.61
C PRO A 95 9.71 -9.28 4.23
N TYR A 96 10.75 -9.81 3.58
CA TYR A 96 11.91 -9.06 3.11
C TYR A 96 12.55 -9.67 1.86
N THR A 97 13.40 -8.88 1.20
CA THR A 97 14.40 -9.35 0.22
C THR A 97 15.81 -9.00 0.73
N VAL A 98 16.85 -9.56 0.13
CA VAL A 98 18.25 -9.20 0.43
C VAL A 98 18.85 -8.53 -0.80
N ARG A 99 19.44 -7.35 -0.65
CA ARG A 99 20.16 -6.64 -1.71
C ARG A 99 21.51 -6.14 -1.19
N SER A 100 22.47 -5.97 -2.09
CA SER A 100 23.72 -5.27 -1.76
C SER A 100 23.44 -3.77 -1.68
N VAL A 101 23.75 -3.15 -0.54
CA VAL A 101 23.71 -1.69 -0.31
C VAL A 101 25.11 -1.32 0.15
N ASP A 102 25.79 -0.45 -0.60
CA ASP A 102 27.18 -0.06 -0.36
C ASP A 102 28.17 -1.25 -0.23
N GLY A 103 27.89 -2.34 -0.95
CA GLY A 103 28.69 -3.57 -0.91
C GLY A 103 28.22 -4.61 0.10
N GLU A 104 27.34 -4.26 1.04
CA GLU A 104 26.93 -5.14 2.13
C GLU A 104 25.54 -5.76 1.91
N PRO A 105 25.36 -7.08 2.16
CA PRO A 105 24.07 -7.75 2.02
C PRO A 105 23.09 -7.25 3.10
N THR A 106 22.11 -6.47 2.67
CA THR A 106 21.14 -5.80 3.53
C THR A 106 19.75 -6.37 3.30
N LYS A 107 19.03 -6.68 4.39
CA LYS A 107 17.61 -7.05 4.33
C LYS A 107 16.78 -5.80 4.07
N ILE A 108 16.06 -5.78 2.96
CA ILE A 108 15.13 -4.72 2.59
C ILE A 108 13.71 -5.21 2.88
N PRO A 109 12.96 -4.54 3.77
CA PRO A 109 11.56 -4.84 4.01
C PRO A 109 10.76 -4.71 2.70
N LEU A 110 9.95 -5.72 2.39
CA LEU A 110 9.02 -5.63 1.26
C LEU A 110 7.66 -5.12 1.73
N ILE A 111 7.29 -5.34 2.99
CA ILE A 111 6.08 -4.77 3.57
C ILE A 111 6.49 -3.43 4.19
N LEU A 112 5.98 -2.33 3.64
CA LEU A 112 6.29 -0.99 4.14
C LEU A 112 5.33 -0.59 5.26
N LYS A 113 4.03 -0.85 5.08
CA LYS A 113 3.01 -0.60 6.10
C LYS A 113 1.70 -1.32 5.80
N THR A 114 0.95 -1.62 6.86
CA THR A 114 -0.37 -2.25 6.79
C THR A 114 -1.35 -1.52 7.70
N TRP A 115 -2.59 -1.38 7.24
CA TRP A 115 -3.72 -0.79 7.98
C TRP A 115 -4.92 -1.73 7.94
N ARG A 116 -5.67 -1.76 9.04
CA ARG A 116 -6.87 -2.60 9.21
C ARG A 116 -8.10 -1.76 9.52
N VAL A 117 -9.22 -2.16 8.95
CA VAL A 117 -10.55 -1.70 9.36
C VAL A 117 -10.89 -2.38 10.68
N VAL A 118 -11.18 -1.60 11.72
CA VAL A 118 -11.56 -2.08 13.07
C VAL A 118 -12.98 -1.69 13.44
#